data_AF-A0A174TD22-F1
#
_entry.id   AF-A0A174TD22-F1
#
_cell.length_a   1.000
_cell.length_b   1.000
_cell.length_c   1.000
_cell.angle_alpha   90.00
_cell.angle_beta   90.00
_cell.angle_gamma   90.00
#
_symmetry.space_group_name_H-M   'P 1'
#
loop_
_entity.id
_entity.type
_entity.pdbx_description
1 polymer ?
#
loop_
_entity_poly.entity_id
_entity_poly.type
_entity_poly.pdbx_seq_one_letter_code
_entity_poly.pdbx_strand_id
1 'polypeptide(L)'
;MKAIIYTSNTGSTAEYAQLLGNELNLLVHSLQQAKNKVLSGSEIIYLGWIMAGGIKGYKEAAKLYKVRAVCGIGMGQTGTQLKEVRDKNAILKPPERDWQIKPTVRPKRMIC
;
A
#
# COMPACT_ATOMS: atom_id res chain seq x y z
N MET A 1 3.93 1.65 13.94
CA MET A 1 3.93 0.85 12.68
C MET A 1 5.07 -0.15 12.73
N LYS A 2 4.82 -1.43 12.42
CA LYS A 2 5.81 -2.51 12.59
C LYS A 2 6.40 -3.05 11.29
N ALA A 3 5.61 -3.12 10.22
CA ALA A 3 6.06 -3.67 8.95
C ALA A 3 5.24 -3.12 7.78
N ILE A 4 5.83 -3.18 6.61
CA ILE A 4 5.19 -2.96 5.33
C ILE A 4 4.88 -4.32 4.71
N ILE A 5 3.61 -4.59 4.45
CA ILE A 5 3.18 -5.79 3.75
C ILE A 5 2.80 -5.42 2.33
N TYR A 6 3.32 -6.16 1.36
CA TYR A 6 2.97 -5.92 -0.03
C TYR A 6 2.45 -7.16 -0.75
N THR A 7 1.71 -6.93 -1.83
CA THR A 7 1.28 -7.95 -2.78
C THR A 7 1.59 -7.47 -4.19
N SER A 8 2.34 -8.26 -4.95
CA SER A 8 2.81 -7.92 -6.29
C SER A 8 2.52 -9.08 -7.25
N ASN A 9 2.14 -8.76 -8.48
CA ASN A 9 1.99 -9.75 -9.55
C ASN A 9 3.24 -9.79 -10.44
N THR A 10 3.70 -8.63 -10.91
CA THR A 10 4.82 -8.47 -11.87
C THR A 10 6.09 -7.89 -11.24
N GLY A 11 6.18 -7.84 -9.91
CA GLY A 11 7.36 -7.32 -9.21
C GLY A 11 7.36 -5.80 -8.99
N SER A 12 6.63 -5.00 -9.77
CA SER A 12 6.63 -3.53 -9.62
C SER A 12 6.23 -3.06 -8.21
N THR A 13 5.21 -3.67 -7.62
CA THR A 13 4.79 -3.33 -6.25
C THR A 13 5.84 -3.67 -5.19
N ALA A 14 6.69 -4.65 -5.46
CA ALA A 14 7.77 -5.02 -4.56
C ALA A 14 8.86 -3.94 -4.53
N GLU A 15 9.24 -3.38 -5.69
CA GLU A 15 10.21 -2.27 -5.76
C GLU A 15 9.72 -1.05 -4.95
N TYR A 16 8.45 -0.69 -5.10
CA TYR A 16 7.86 0.42 -4.34
C TYR A 16 7.82 0.15 -2.84
N ALA A 17 7.45 -1.06 -2.44
CA ALA A 17 7.42 -1.44 -1.03
C ALA A 17 8.82 -1.40 -0.41
N GLN A 18 9.85 -1.83 -1.15
CA GLN A 18 11.25 -1.75 -0.73
C GLN A 18 11.73 -0.31 -0.59
N LEU A 19 11.45 0.56 -1.59
CA LEU A 19 11.74 1.99 -1.52
C LEU A 19 11.12 2.64 -0.29
N LEU A 20 9.81 2.44 -0.09
CA LEU A 20 9.09 3.00 1.04
C LEU A 20 9.59 2.42 2.38
N GLY A 21 9.93 1.13 2.41
CA GLY A 21 10.51 0.49 3.59
C GLY A 21 11.87 1.05 3.96
N ASN A 22 12.72 1.33 2.97
CA ASN A 22 14.01 1.95 3.19
C ASN A 22 13.87 3.39 3.71
N GLU A 23 12.98 4.19 3.11
CA GLU A 23 12.69 5.57 3.55
C GLU A 23 12.12 5.62 4.98
N LEU A 24 11.20 4.71 5.32
CA LEU A 24 10.57 4.65 6.64
C LEU A 24 11.37 3.83 7.66
N ASN A 25 12.48 3.22 7.26
CA ASN A 25 13.25 2.26 8.05
C ASN A 25 12.37 1.11 8.62
N LEU A 26 11.44 0.62 7.80
CA LEU A 26 10.48 -0.44 8.17
C LEU A 26 10.78 -1.74 7.43
N LEU A 27 10.52 -2.86 8.09
CA LEU A 27 10.66 -4.18 7.50
C LEU A 27 9.62 -4.40 6.41
N VAL A 28 10.07 -4.86 5.24
CA VAL A 28 9.22 -5.12 4.08
C VAL A 28 9.05 -6.62 3.90
N HIS A 29 7.80 -7.08 3.87
CA HIS A 29 7.45 -8.48 3.71
C HIS A 29 6.37 -8.67 2.66
N SER A 30 6.45 -9.77 1.90
CA SER A 30 5.33 -10.17 1.05
C SER A 30 4.18 -10.69 1.90
N LEU A 31 2.94 -10.65 1.40
CA LEU A 31 1.77 -11.15 2.11
C LEU A 31 1.94 -12.62 2.57
N GLN A 32 2.63 -13.45 1.78
CA GLN A 32 2.94 -14.83 2.17
C GLN A 32 3.99 -14.91 3.30
N GLN A 33 5.05 -14.12 3.22
CA GLN A 33 6.09 -14.09 4.27
C GLN A 33 5.57 -13.50 5.56
N ALA A 34 4.72 -12.47 5.46
CA ALA A 34 4.16 -11.78 6.60
C ALA A 34 3.28 -12.69 7.46
N LYS A 35 2.55 -13.65 6.86
CA LYS A 35 1.74 -14.63 7.60
C LYS A 35 2.54 -15.41 8.66
N ASN A 36 3.83 -15.67 8.40
CA ASN A 36 4.71 -16.40 9.32
C ASN A 36 5.63 -15.49 10.14
N LYS A 37 6.01 -14.32 9.61
CA LYS A 37 6.97 -13.42 10.27
C LYS A 37 6.34 -12.29 11.09
N VAL A 38 5.15 -11.83 10.70
CA VAL A 38 4.48 -10.69 11.32
C VAL A 38 3.31 -11.20 12.15
N LEU A 39 3.30 -10.85 13.43
CA LEU A 39 2.21 -11.18 14.33
C LEU A 39 0.89 -10.59 13.83
N SER A 40 -0.14 -11.44 13.74
CA SER A 40 -1.52 -11.03 13.46
C SER A 40 -1.96 -9.94 14.45
N GLY A 41 -2.64 -8.91 13.94
CA GLY A 41 -3.07 -7.74 14.71
C GLY A 41 -2.04 -6.61 14.82
N SER A 42 -0.82 -6.78 14.30
CA SER A 42 0.18 -5.70 14.25
C SER A 42 -0.25 -4.55 13.33
N GLU A 43 0.22 -3.34 13.64
CA GLU A 43 0.01 -2.16 12.80
C GLU A 43 0.93 -2.18 11.57
N ILE A 44 0.33 -2.20 10.39
CA ILE A 44 1.06 -2.33 9.12
C ILE A 44 0.68 -1.23 8.12
N ILE A 45 1.59 -1.02 7.15
CA ILE A 45 1.30 -0.33 5.90
C ILE A 45 1.11 -1.40 4.83
N TYR A 46 0.02 -1.32 4.08
CA TYR A 46 -0.29 -2.28 3.02
C TYR A 46 -0.03 -1.68 1.63
N LEU A 47 0.72 -2.38 0.78
CA LEU A 47 0.89 -2.04 -0.63
C LEU A 47 0.29 -3.13 -1.51
N GLY A 48 -0.77 -2.81 -2.22
CA GLY A 48 -1.41 -3.73 -3.15
C GLY A 48 -1.37 -3.18 -4.56
N TRP A 49 -1.42 -4.05 -5.56
CA TRP A 49 -1.65 -3.62 -6.92
C TRP A 49 -3.15 -3.40 -7.15
N ILE A 50 -3.48 -2.39 -7.95
CA ILE A 50 -4.85 -2.03 -8.31
C ILE A 50 -5.25 -2.79 -9.57
N MET A 51 -6.36 -3.52 -9.50
CA MET A 51 -6.99 -4.18 -10.64
C MET A 51 -8.45 -3.71 -10.71
N ALA A 52 -8.81 -3.00 -11.78
CA ALA A 52 -10.17 -2.46 -11.99
C ALA A 52 -10.73 -1.69 -10.77
N GLY A 53 -9.89 -0.87 -10.13
CA GLY A 53 -10.25 -0.11 -8.92
C GLY A 53 -10.23 -0.91 -7.61
N GLY A 54 -10.01 -2.23 -7.65
CA GLY A 54 -9.87 -3.07 -6.45
C GLY A 54 -8.41 -3.25 -6.05
N ILE A 55 -8.09 -3.13 -4.76
CA ILE A 55 -6.74 -3.43 -4.26
C ILE A 55 -6.67 -4.93 -3.95
N LYS A 56 -5.89 -5.67 -4.72
CA LYS A 56 -5.74 -7.12 -4.54
C LYS A 56 -4.93 -7.42 -3.27
N GLY A 57 -5.44 -8.36 -2.47
CA GLY A 57 -4.87 -8.80 -1.19
C GLY A 57 -5.20 -7.91 0.02
N TYR A 58 -5.78 -6.72 -0.19
CA TYR A 58 -6.14 -5.82 0.92
C TYR A 58 -7.17 -6.46 1.88
N LYS A 59 -8.20 -7.11 1.35
CA LYS A 59 -9.24 -7.76 2.18
C LYS A 59 -8.67 -8.84 3.09
N GLU A 60 -7.64 -9.57 2.64
CA GLU A 60 -6.98 -10.59 3.46
C GLU A 60 -6.08 -9.93 4.51
N ALA A 61 -5.30 -8.92 4.11
CA ALA A 61 -4.43 -8.19 5.03
C ALA A 61 -5.23 -7.45 6.12
N ALA A 62 -6.36 -6.85 5.79
CA ALA A 62 -7.23 -6.14 6.73
C ALA A 62 -7.91 -7.07 7.75
N LYS A 63 -8.10 -8.35 7.43
CA LYS A 63 -8.60 -9.35 8.38
C LYS A 63 -7.52 -9.82 9.36
N LEU A 64 -6.27 -9.90 8.89
CA LEU A 64 -5.16 -10.44 9.66
C LEU A 64 -4.41 -9.37 10.47
N TYR A 65 -4.41 -8.12 10.01
CA TYR A 65 -3.58 -7.05 10.54
C TYR A 65 -4.34 -5.74 10.67
N LYS A 66 -3.81 -4.85 11.52
CA LYS A 66 -4.34 -3.50 11.70
C LYS A 66 -3.72 -2.57 10.65
N VAL A 67 -4.38 -2.45 9.51
CA VAL A 67 -3.89 -1.62 8.39
C VAL A 67 -4.06 -0.14 8.72
N ARG A 68 -2.94 0.59 8.84
CA ARG A 68 -2.92 2.04 9.12
C ARG A 68 -2.93 2.89 7.86
N ALA A 69 -2.26 2.40 6.81
CA ALA A 69 -2.19 3.06 5.51
C ALA A 69 -2.22 2.01 4.40
N VAL A 70 -2.81 2.37 3.28
CA VAL A 70 -2.92 1.52 2.09
C VAL A 70 -2.40 2.32 0.90
N CYS A 71 -1.45 1.75 0.15
CA CYS A 71 -1.01 2.30 -1.12
C CYS A 71 -1.41 1.34 -2.24
N GLY A 72 -2.04 1.86 -3.29
CA GLY A 72 -2.44 1.07 -4.44
C GLY A 72 -1.48 1.33 -5.59
N ILE A 73 -0.91 0.34 -6.26
CA ILE A 73 -0.01 0.57 -7.40
C ILE A 73 -0.70 0.09 -8.67
N GLY A 74 -0.81 0.99 -9.65
CA GLY A 74 -1.47 0.71 -10.91
C GLY A 74 -0.89 1.58 -12.02
N MET A 75 -1.36 1.35 -13.24
CA MET A 75 -0.88 2.06 -14.43
C MET A 75 -1.48 3.46 -14.60
N GLY A 76 -2.55 3.78 -13.86
CA GLY A 76 -3.21 5.07 -14.01
C GLY A 76 -2.48 6.21 -13.31
N GLN A 77 -2.85 7.44 -13.69
CA GLN A 77 -2.29 8.66 -13.13
C GLN A 77 -2.52 8.72 -11.61
N THR A 78 -1.53 9.19 -10.87
CA THR A 78 -1.64 9.42 -9.42
C THR A 78 -2.81 10.37 -9.14
N GLY A 79 -3.68 10.01 -8.20
CA GLY A 79 -4.80 10.84 -7.77
C GLY A 79 -6.11 10.66 -8.55
N THR A 80 -6.09 10.17 -9.80
CA THR A 80 -7.33 10.09 -10.61
C THR A 80 -8.26 8.95 -10.21
N GLN A 81 -7.71 7.82 -9.76
CA GLN A 81 -8.49 6.64 -9.37
C GLN A 81 -8.76 6.56 -7.85
N LEU A 82 -8.40 7.60 -7.08
CA LEU A 82 -8.53 7.58 -5.61
C LEU A 82 -9.97 7.38 -5.14
N LYS A 83 -10.93 8.06 -5.80
CA LYS A 83 -12.34 7.99 -5.40
C LYS A 83 -12.90 6.59 -5.63
N GLU A 84 -12.69 6.03 -6.82
CA GLU A 84 -13.14 4.68 -7.17
C GLU A 84 -12.49 3.59 -6.32
N VAL A 85 -11.17 3.70 -6.08
CA VAL A 85 -10.44 2.74 -5.24
C VAL A 85 -10.91 2.81 -3.79
N ARG A 86 -11.20 4.00 -3.25
CA ARG A 86 -11.72 4.14 -1.89
C ARG A 86 -13.14 3.57 -1.76
N ASP A 87 -14.01 3.93 -2.70
CA ASP A 87 -15.41 3.44 -2.72
C ASP A 87 -15.44 1.91 -2.81
N LYS A 88 -14.62 1.29 -3.67
CA LYS A 88 -14.56 -0.17 -3.83
C LYS A 88 -13.90 -0.92 -2.67
N ASN A 89 -13.02 -0.28 -1.92
CA ASN A 89 -12.28 -0.92 -0.82
C ASN A 89 -12.76 -0.46 0.58
N ALA A 90 -13.84 0.32 0.65
CA ALA A 90 -14.41 0.86 1.89
C ALA A 90 -13.37 1.61 2.77
N ILE A 91 -12.42 2.28 2.13
CA ILE A 91 -11.39 3.05 2.83
C ILE A 91 -11.98 4.42 3.16
N LEU A 92 -12.26 4.65 4.45
CA LEU A 92 -12.78 5.93 4.94
C LEU A 92 -11.81 7.08 4.62
N LYS A 93 -12.34 8.26 4.29
CA LYS A 93 -11.53 9.46 4.06
C LYS A 93 -10.62 9.69 5.29
N PRO A 94 -9.29 9.80 5.14
CA PRO A 94 -8.51 10.45 6.17
C PRO A 94 -9.00 11.91 6.29
N PRO A 95 -8.98 12.50 7.50
CA PRO A 95 -9.15 13.95 7.62
C PRO A 95 -8.08 14.62 6.74
N GLU A 96 -8.48 15.64 6.01
CA GLU A 96 -7.67 16.40 5.05
C GLU A 96 -6.36 16.84 5.72
N ARG A 97 -5.30 16.05 5.55
CA ARG A 97 -3.93 16.42 5.89
C ARG A 97 -3.16 16.46 4.60
N ASP A 98 -2.78 17.68 4.27
CA ASP A 98 -1.91 18.09 3.18
C ASP A 98 -0.56 17.36 3.30
N TRP A 99 -0.46 16.13 2.79
CA TRP A 99 0.81 15.49 2.51
C TRP A 99 0.96 15.42 0.99
N GLN A 100 1.11 16.60 0.37
CA GLN A 100 1.75 16.67 -0.95
C GLN A 100 3.19 16.19 -0.80
N ILE A 101 3.46 14.94 -1.18
CA ILE A 101 4.81 14.55 -1.54
C ILE A 101 5.19 15.41 -2.74
N LYS A 102 6.00 16.46 -2.51
CA LYS A 102 6.52 17.29 -3.59
C LYS A 102 7.27 16.39 -4.57
N PRO A 103 6.97 16.43 -5.88
CA PRO A 103 7.60 15.58 -6.86
C PRO A 103 9.00 16.12 -7.17
N THR A 104 9.94 15.91 -6.27
CA THR A 104 11.36 16.07 -6.58
C THR A 104 11.94 14.70 -6.84
N VAL A 105 12.41 14.51 -8.07
CA VAL A 105 13.17 13.37 -8.63
C VAL A 105 12.32 12.28 -9.31
N ARG A 106 12.19 12.41 -10.65
CA ARG A 106 12.06 11.43 -11.76
C ARG A 106 11.30 10.07 -11.57
N PRO A 107 10.61 9.60 -12.63
CA PRO A 107 9.33 8.91 -12.50
C PRO A 107 9.49 7.41 -12.23
N LYS A 108 9.25 7.00 -10.99
CA LYS A 108 8.60 5.73 -10.69
C LYS A 108 7.44 6.07 -9.75
N ARG A 109 6.22 6.10 -10.28
CA ARG A 109 4.99 6.62 -9.65
C ARG A 109 4.34 5.58 -8.73
N MET A 110 4.44 5.83 -7.42
CA MET A 110 3.67 5.18 -6.35
C MET A 110 2.35 5.95 -6.18
N ILE A 111 1.20 5.28 -6.07
CA ILE A 111 -0.10 5.92 -5.83
C ILE A 111 -0.50 5.63 -4.38
N CYS A 112 -0.57 6.68 -3.56
CA CYS A 112 -1.12 6.66 -2.21
C CYS A 112 -2.51 7.31 -2.24
#